data_AF-A0A4Y2N3J6-F1
#
_entry.id   AF-A0A4Y2N3J6-F1
#
_cell.length_a   1.000
_cell.length_b   1.000
_cell.length_c   1.000
_cell.angle_alpha   90.00
_cell.angle_beta   90.00
_cell.angle_gamma   90.00
#
_symmetry.space_group_name_H-M   'P 1'
#
loop_
_entity.id
_entity.type
_entity.pdbx_description
1 polymer ?
#
loop_
_entity_poly.entity_id
_entity_poly.type
_entity_poly.pdbx_seq_one_letter_code
_entity_poly.pdbx_strand_id
1 'polypeptide(L)'
;MYLQYPSMVELDVTQPHEVDFPAFTICNLNEIRTSPFCAKYPEKCVTIESHPEICDNYPEYCRLIRNTTKLLPLNRVSQYNLSREEMRSFGHQLNDFLVYCKIEIEGNEEDCKGEPIQISVLSHSNRMPFNCYVFYSLYERPNETPATVPLSTVIRMTLNVEVGEYHPEHLSRGAQIAIHSPYDVPSPMSDGQLLNLGAIYRFYVRLVSELISFVFLSFPASQLSQSEQHFGF
;
A
#
# COMPACT_ATOMS: atom_id res chain seq x y z
N MET A 1 4.06 -31.18 -33.74
CA MET A 1 4.75 -30.01 -33.15
C MET A 1 4.23 -29.86 -31.73
N TYR A 2 5.06 -30.12 -30.73
CA TYR A 2 4.65 -30.16 -29.32
C TYR A 2 5.63 -29.29 -28.53
N LEU A 3 5.30 -28.00 -28.40
CA LEU A 3 6.01 -27.02 -27.55
C LEU A 3 5.33 -26.97 -26.17
N GLN A 4 5.11 -28.12 -25.54
CA GLN A 4 4.69 -28.12 -24.13
C GLN A 4 5.95 -28.06 -23.27
N TYR A 5 6.07 -26.99 -22.49
CA TYR A 5 7.05 -26.83 -21.44
C TYR A 5 6.36 -27.21 -20.12
N PRO A 6 6.29 -28.50 -19.74
CA PRO A 6 5.70 -28.89 -18.48
C PRO A 6 6.57 -28.33 -17.34
N SER A 7 5.97 -27.51 -16.47
CA SER A 7 6.59 -27.09 -15.22
C SER A 7 6.19 -28.05 -14.09
N MET A 8 7.15 -28.38 -13.23
CA MET A 8 6.87 -29.04 -11.95
C MET A 8 7.03 -27.99 -10.85
N VAL A 9 6.05 -27.93 -9.94
CA VAL A 9 6.10 -27.06 -8.76
C VAL A 9 6.45 -27.94 -7.57
N GLU A 10 7.61 -27.69 -6.97
CA GLU A 10 8.02 -28.32 -5.72
C GLU A 10 7.74 -27.35 -4.57
N LEU A 11 7.03 -27.84 -3.54
CA LEU A 11 6.67 -27.05 -2.37
C LEU A 11 7.52 -27.52 -1.19
N ASP A 12 8.39 -26.64 -0.70
CA ASP A 12 9.15 -26.86 0.54
C ASP A 12 8.72 -25.84 1.61
N VAL A 13 8.69 -26.28 2.87
CA VAL A 13 8.32 -25.45 4.01
C VAL A 13 9.44 -25.50 5.03
N THR A 14 10.24 -24.44 5.04
CA THR A 14 11.32 -24.25 6.01
C THR A 14 10.91 -23.28 7.12
N GLN A 15 11.49 -23.46 8.32
CA GLN A 15 11.32 -22.56 9.46
C GLN A 15 12.68 -21.97 9.82
N PRO A 16 13.16 -20.93 9.10
CA PRO A 16 14.45 -20.33 9.40
C PRO A 16 14.37 -19.53 10.71
N HIS A 17 15.50 -19.36 11.41
CA HIS A 17 15.55 -18.53 12.62
C HIS A 17 15.42 -17.03 12.32
N GLU A 18 15.96 -16.62 11.17
CA GLU A 18 15.96 -15.25 10.67
C GLU A 18 15.35 -15.20 9.27
N VAL A 19 14.74 -14.07 8.95
CA VAL A 19 14.15 -13.80 7.64
C VAL A 19 14.47 -12.40 7.19
N ASP A 20 14.42 -12.18 5.88
CA ASP A 20 14.46 -10.82 5.32
C ASP A 20 13.27 -10.02 5.85
N PHE A 21 13.56 -8.81 6.33
CA PHE A 21 12.56 -7.94 6.90
C PHE A 21 11.63 -7.43 5.80
N PRO A 22 10.31 -7.65 5.89
CA PRO A 22 9.41 -7.22 4.84
C PRO A 22 9.32 -5.70 4.78
N ALA A 23 9.12 -5.19 3.57
CA ALA A 23 8.72 -3.80 3.40
C ALA A 23 7.22 -3.67 3.65
N PHE A 24 6.80 -2.47 4.06
CA PHE A 24 5.39 -2.14 4.15
C PHE A 24 5.13 -0.76 3.61
N THR A 25 4.03 -0.62 2.89
CA THR A 25 3.56 0.64 2.33
C THR A 25 2.24 1.01 2.96
N ILE A 26 2.15 2.24 3.48
CA ILE A 26 0.93 2.79 4.05
C ILE A 26 0.43 3.99 3.25
N CYS A 27 -0.87 4.05 3.01
CA CYS A 27 -1.56 5.16 2.34
C CYS A 27 -2.72 5.63 3.20
N ASN A 28 -2.97 6.94 3.22
CA ASN A 28 -4.24 7.47 3.71
C ASN A 28 -5.29 7.33 2.58
N LEU A 29 -6.55 7.03 2.92
CA LEU A 29 -7.64 6.96 1.94
C LEU A 29 -8.15 8.32 1.44
N ASN A 30 -7.62 9.41 1.96
CA ASN A 30 -7.89 10.75 1.46
C ASN A 30 -6.75 11.22 0.56
N GLU A 31 -7.10 11.63 -0.66
CA GLU A 31 -6.18 12.08 -1.68
C GLU A 31 -5.56 13.43 -1.27
N ILE A 32 -6.39 14.35 -0.77
CA ILE A 32 -6.03 15.74 -0.52
C ILE A 32 -6.60 16.22 0.81
N ARG A 33 -5.74 16.82 1.62
CA ARG A 33 -6.14 17.51 2.84
C ARG A 33 -6.83 18.83 2.52
N THR A 34 -8.00 19.05 3.12
CA THR A 34 -8.80 20.28 2.95
C THR A 34 -8.05 21.55 3.35
N SER A 35 -7.30 21.53 4.44
CA SER A 35 -6.64 22.70 5.01
C SER A 35 -5.59 23.32 4.09
N PRO A 36 -4.57 22.58 3.59
CA PRO A 36 -3.59 23.15 2.67
C PRO A 36 -4.20 23.55 1.31
N PHE A 37 -5.24 22.83 0.85
CA PHE A 37 -5.96 23.21 -0.37
C PHE A 37 -6.66 24.57 -0.20
N CYS A 38 -7.45 24.74 0.86
CA CYS A 38 -8.19 25.98 1.11
C CYS A 38 -7.28 27.15 1.52
N ALA A 39 -6.11 26.87 2.09
CA ALA A 39 -5.10 27.90 2.32
C ALA A 39 -4.56 28.49 1.01
N LYS A 40 -4.43 27.66 -0.04
CA LYS A 40 -3.97 28.12 -1.36
C LYS A 40 -5.09 28.69 -2.23
N TYR A 41 -6.29 28.12 -2.16
CA TYR A 41 -7.46 28.51 -2.96
C TYR A 41 -8.66 28.86 -2.08
N PRO A 42 -8.59 29.94 -1.29
CA PRO A 42 -9.68 30.34 -0.40
C PRO A 42 -10.98 30.64 -1.15
N GLU A 43 -10.90 31.11 -2.39
CA GLU A 43 -12.06 31.41 -3.25
C GLU A 43 -12.85 30.17 -3.68
N LYS A 44 -12.25 28.98 -3.54
CA LYS A 44 -12.88 27.69 -3.87
C LYS A 44 -13.39 26.97 -2.63
N CYS A 45 -13.31 27.60 -1.46
CA CYS A 45 -13.69 27.01 -0.20
C CYS A 45 -14.76 27.83 0.51
N VAL A 46 -15.56 27.12 1.31
CA VAL A 46 -16.65 27.67 2.09
C VAL A 46 -16.63 27.14 3.50
N THR A 47 -17.31 27.84 4.40
CA THR A 47 -17.51 27.40 5.77
C THR A 47 -18.86 26.74 5.92
N ILE A 48 -19.01 25.91 6.95
CA ILE A 48 -20.29 25.27 7.28
C ILE A 48 -21.35 26.34 7.61
N GLU A 49 -20.95 27.47 8.16
CA GLU A 49 -21.86 28.59 8.48
C GLU A 49 -22.43 29.27 7.25
N SER A 50 -21.66 29.36 6.17
CA SER A 50 -22.13 29.98 4.92
C SER A 50 -22.92 29.00 4.04
N HIS A 51 -22.67 27.70 4.18
CA HIS A 51 -23.29 26.63 3.39
C HIS A 51 -23.82 25.51 4.32
N PRO A 52 -24.92 25.76 5.05
CA PRO A 52 -25.47 24.82 6.03
C PRO A 52 -25.93 23.49 5.41
N GLU A 53 -26.25 23.49 4.11
CA GLU A 53 -26.66 22.30 3.35
C GLU A 53 -25.62 21.18 3.37
N ILE A 54 -24.34 21.50 3.65
CA ILE A 54 -23.28 20.49 3.80
C ILE A 54 -23.61 19.56 4.97
N CYS A 55 -24.09 20.10 6.10
CA CYS A 55 -24.44 19.27 7.25
C CYS A 55 -25.79 18.56 7.10
N ASP A 56 -26.69 19.10 6.29
CA ASP A 56 -27.93 18.42 5.93
C ASP A 56 -27.64 17.16 5.09
N ASN A 57 -26.68 17.26 4.14
CA ASN A 57 -26.28 16.14 3.29
C ASN A 57 -25.31 15.17 3.99
N TYR A 58 -24.43 15.67 4.87
CA TYR A 58 -23.38 14.90 5.53
C TYR A 58 -23.38 15.08 7.06
N PRO A 59 -24.47 14.70 7.75
CA PRO A 59 -24.62 14.94 9.20
C PRO A 59 -23.54 14.24 10.03
N GLU A 60 -23.11 13.05 9.63
CA GLU A 60 -22.04 12.30 10.34
C GLU A 60 -20.69 13.01 10.28
N TYR A 61 -20.41 13.74 9.20
CA TYR A 61 -19.18 14.54 9.10
C TYR A 61 -19.20 15.70 10.09
N CYS A 62 -20.30 16.45 10.14
CA CYS A 62 -20.42 17.61 11.02
C CYS A 62 -20.38 17.24 12.51
N ARG A 63 -20.89 16.06 12.88
CA ARG A 63 -20.75 15.51 14.25
C ARG A 63 -19.30 15.28 14.66
N LEU A 64 -18.44 14.90 13.71
CA LEU A 64 -17.03 14.60 13.96
C LEU A 64 -16.19 15.87 14.09
N ILE A 65 -16.37 16.83 13.18
CA ILE A 65 -15.50 18.01 13.12
C ILE A 65 -15.79 18.99 14.25
N ARG A 66 -17.06 19.16 14.65
CA ARG A 66 -17.56 20.10 15.67
C ARG A 66 -17.20 21.58 15.48
N ASN A 67 -16.29 21.90 14.56
CA ASN A 67 -15.82 23.24 14.21
C ASN A 67 -16.52 23.74 12.94
N THR A 68 -17.41 24.71 13.09
CA THR A 68 -18.19 25.30 11.99
C THR A 68 -17.39 26.27 11.12
N THR A 69 -16.26 26.77 11.63
CA THR A 69 -15.39 27.72 10.91
C THR A 69 -14.39 27.03 9.99
N LYS A 70 -14.39 25.68 9.94
CA LYS A 70 -13.49 24.95 9.05
C LYS A 70 -13.85 25.24 7.59
N LEU A 71 -12.84 25.58 6.80
CA LEU A 71 -12.96 25.73 5.36
C LEU A 71 -12.99 24.37 4.67
N LEU A 72 -13.96 24.19 3.78
CA LEU A 72 -14.19 23.00 2.99
C LEU A 72 -14.23 23.39 1.51
N PRO A 73 -13.64 22.58 0.60
CA PRO A 73 -13.80 22.78 -0.84
C PRO A 73 -15.28 22.74 -1.23
N LEU A 74 -15.70 23.62 -2.14
CA LEU A 74 -17.06 23.65 -2.68
C LEU A 74 -17.40 22.40 -3.51
N ASN A 75 -16.43 21.94 -4.27
CA ASN A 75 -16.56 20.76 -5.13
C ASN A 75 -15.55 19.71 -4.72
N ARG A 76 -15.81 18.45 -5.12
CA ARG A 76 -14.81 17.38 -5.01
C ARG A 76 -13.49 17.83 -5.59
N VAL A 77 -12.42 17.59 -4.84
CA VAL A 77 -11.09 18.08 -5.20
C VAL A 77 -10.64 17.54 -6.57
N SER A 78 -11.10 16.33 -6.93
CA SER A 78 -10.90 15.71 -8.25
C SER A 78 -11.36 16.52 -9.46
N GLN A 79 -12.20 17.55 -9.25
CA GLN A 79 -12.69 18.41 -10.32
C GLN A 79 -11.73 19.59 -10.63
N TYR A 80 -10.76 19.85 -9.75
CA TYR A 80 -9.77 20.90 -9.96
C TYR A 80 -8.56 20.36 -10.73
N ASN A 81 -8.06 21.18 -11.65
CA ASN A 81 -6.83 20.89 -12.38
C ASN A 81 -5.62 21.31 -11.53
N LEU A 82 -5.06 20.37 -10.79
CA LEU A 82 -3.91 20.58 -9.91
C LEU A 82 -2.63 20.01 -10.54
N SER A 83 -1.50 20.67 -10.30
CA SER A 83 -0.20 20.12 -10.70
C SER A 83 0.20 18.92 -9.82
N ARG A 84 1.13 18.09 -10.31
CA ARG A 84 1.63 16.95 -9.54
C ARG A 84 2.30 17.37 -8.22
N GLU A 85 2.96 18.52 -8.21
CA GLU A 85 3.59 19.08 -7.01
C GLU A 85 2.55 19.58 -6.00
N GLU A 86 1.46 20.18 -6.50
CA GLU A 86 0.33 20.59 -5.67
C GLU A 86 -0.35 19.38 -5.04
N MET A 87 -0.63 18.34 -5.83
CA MET A 87 -1.20 17.09 -5.31
C MET A 87 -0.33 16.48 -4.20
N ARG A 88 1.00 16.44 -4.40
CA ARG A 88 1.93 15.94 -3.38
C ARG A 88 1.96 16.78 -2.11
N SER A 89 1.92 18.10 -2.24
CA SER A 89 1.95 19.01 -1.07
C SER A 89 0.63 19.05 -0.32
N PHE A 90 -0.49 18.88 -1.02
CA PHE A 90 -1.82 18.85 -0.42
C PHE A 90 -2.20 17.49 0.17
N GLY A 91 -1.59 16.41 -0.30
CA GLY A 91 -1.78 15.08 0.30
C GLY A 91 -1.33 15.02 1.76
N HIS A 92 -1.68 13.92 2.41
CA HIS A 92 -1.23 13.64 3.78
C HIS A 92 0.28 13.61 3.86
N GLN A 93 0.82 14.12 4.97
CA GLN A 93 2.24 14.16 5.25
C GLN A 93 2.58 13.10 6.30
N LEU A 94 3.77 12.52 6.20
CA LEU A 94 4.16 11.41 7.07
C LEU A 94 4.05 11.76 8.55
N ASN A 95 4.58 12.93 8.94
CA ASN A 95 4.66 13.34 10.34
C ASN A 95 3.28 13.54 10.98
N ASP A 96 2.27 13.89 10.17
CA ASP A 96 0.89 14.04 10.63
C ASP A 96 0.15 12.69 10.63
N PHE A 97 0.53 11.79 9.71
CA PHE A 97 -0.12 10.50 9.48
C PHE A 97 0.41 9.36 10.37
N LEU A 98 1.71 9.27 10.60
CA LEU A 98 2.34 8.24 11.43
C LEU A 98 2.67 8.80 12.81
N VAL A 99 1.88 8.43 13.83
CA VAL A 99 2.04 8.94 15.20
C VAL A 99 3.24 8.30 15.89
N TYR A 100 3.37 6.98 15.77
CA TYR A 100 4.53 6.25 16.25
C TYR A 100 4.70 4.94 15.50
N CYS A 101 5.94 4.46 15.44
CA CYS A 101 6.32 3.18 14.84
C CYS A 101 7.44 2.56 15.69
N LYS A 102 7.17 1.38 16.25
CA LYS A 102 8.08 0.61 17.10
C LYS A 102 8.28 -0.78 16.53
N ILE A 103 9.49 -1.31 16.66
CA ILE A 103 9.85 -2.68 16.34
C ILE A 103 10.32 -3.34 17.62
N GLU A 104 9.71 -4.47 17.95
CA GLU A 104 10.04 -5.30 19.10
C GLU A 104 10.86 -6.50 18.60
N ILE A 105 12.14 -6.55 18.97
CA ILE A 105 13.09 -7.61 18.59
C ILE A 105 13.60 -8.26 19.87
N GLU A 106 13.27 -9.54 20.08
CA GLU A 106 13.70 -10.34 21.25
C GLU A 106 13.45 -9.66 22.62
N GLY A 107 12.35 -8.89 22.72
CA GLY A 107 11.97 -8.17 23.94
C GLY A 107 12.57 -6.77 24.08
N ASN A 108 13.41 -6.32 23.14
CA ASN A 108 13.85 -4.93 23.06
C ASN A 108 12.96 -4.15 22.08
N GLU A 109 12.46 -3.00 22.52
CA GLU A 109 11.71 -2.08 21.65
C GLU A 109 12.61 -0.98 21.10
N GLU A 110 12.61 -0.82 19.78
CA GLU A 110 13.32 0.23 19.08
C GLU A 110 12.36 1.03 18.19
N ASP A 111 12.68 2.30 17.92
CA ASP A 111 11.96 3.06 16.90
C ASP A 111 12.22 2.49 15.51
N CYS A 112 11.21 2.54 14.64
CA CYS A 112 11.40 2.18 13.25
C CYS A 112 12.52 3.03 12.64
N LYS A 113 13.54 2.35 12.11
CA LYS A 113 14.73 2.95 11.51
C LYS A 113 14.49 3.22 10.03
N GLY A 114 15.09 4.29 9.52
CA GLY A 114 15.11 4.63 8.10
C GLY A 114 14.13 5.74 7.72
N GLU A 115 14.52 6.50 6.70
CA GLU A 115 13.67 7.50 6.08
C GLU A 115 12.73 6.81 5.09
N PRO A 116 11.41 6.82 5.34
CA PRO A 116 10.47 6.19 4.42
C PRO A 116 10.40 6.96 3.11
N ILE A 117 10.19 6.21 2.03
CA ILE A 117 10.12 6.74 0.68
C ILE A 117 8.68 7.18 0.43
N GLN A 118 8.48 8.45 0.06
CA GLN A 118 7.17 8.93 -0.38
C GLN A 118 6.95 8.55 -1.85
N ILE A 119 5.93 7.74 -2.10
CA ILE A 119 5.47 7.40 -3.45
C ILE A 119 4.10 8.03 -3.70
N SER A 120 3.77 8.19 -4.98
CA SER A 120 2.47 8.69 -5.41
C SER A 120 1.74 7.57 -6.16
N VAL A 121 0.65 7.06 -5.59
CA VAL A 121 -0.05 5.87 -6.09
C VAL A 121 -1.42 6.29 -6.62
N LEU A 122 -1.85 5.77 -7.77
CA LEU A 122 -3.19 6.03 -8.30
C LEU A 122 -4.19 4.99 -7.74
N SER A 123 -5.42 5.42 -7.43
CA SER A 123 -6.53 4.48 -7.26
C SER A 123 -7.07 4.03 -8.62
N HIS A 124 -7.98 3.05 -8.58
CA HIS A 124 -8.75 2.57 -9.74
C HIS A 124 -9.41 3.69 -10.57
N SER A 125 -9.71 4.84 -9.98
CA SER A 125 -10.29 5.98 -10.70
C SER A 125 -9.30 6.71 -11.61
N ASN A 126 -7.98 6.54 -11.40
CA ASN A 126 -6.87 7.21 -12.10
C ASN A 126 -6.94 8.75 -12.14
N ARG A 127 -7.74 9.38 -11.27
CA ARG A 127 -7.93 10.84 -11.29
C ARG A 127 -6.95 11.59 -10.40
N MET A 128 -6.68 11.05 -9.23
CA MET A 128 -5.82 11.70 -8.24
C MET A 128 -4.90 10.69 -7.56
N PRO A 129 -3.60 11.00 -7.45
CA PRO A 129 -2.67 10.17 -6.72
C PRO A 129 -2.77 10.40 -5.21
N PHE A 130 -2.57 9.34 -4.46
CA PHE A 130 -2.44 9.32 -3.01
C PHE A 130 -0.97 9.46 -2.64
N ASN A 131 -0.69 10.19 -1.56
CA ASN A 131 0.60 10.11 -0.91
C ASN A 131 0.66 8.83 -0.08
N CYS A 132 1.65 8.00 -0.37
CA CYS A 132 1.92 6.79 0.39
C CYS A 132 3.37 6.75 0.83
N TYR A 133 3.63 6.04 1.92
CA TYR A 133 4.94 5.96 2.56
C TYR A 133 5.39 4.51 2.64
N VAL A 134 6.55 4.25 2.05
CA VAL A 134 7.16 2.91 1.96
C VAL A 134 8.28 2.83 2.99
N PHE A 135 8.22 1.82 3.84
CA PHE A 135 9.24 1.52 4.85
C PHE A 135 10.01 0.27 4.47
N TYR A 136 11.31 0.27 4.75
CA TYR A 136 12.21 -0.88 4.56
C TYR A 136 12.25 -1.47 3.14
N SER A 137 11.86 -0.68 2.14
CA SER A 137 12.03 -1.05 0.74
C SER A 137 13.43 -0.70 0.25
N LEU A 138 13.93 -1.50 -0.69
CA LEU A 138 15.17 -1.31 -1.43
C LEU A 138 14.94 -0.51 -2.72
N TYR A 139 13.75 0.06 -2.89
CA TYR A 139 13.45 0.97 -4.00
C TYR A 139 14.46 2.13 -4.02
N GLU A 140 15.01 2.41 -5.20
CA GLU A 140 16.13 3.35 -5.42
C GLU A 140 17.46 2.98 -4.73
N ARG A 141 17.56 1.79 -4.13
CA ARG A 141 18.75 1.29 -3.42
C ARG A 141 19.15 -0.13 -3.88
N PRO A 142 19.48 -0.32 -5.17
CA PRO A 142 19.70 -1.65 -5.75
C PRO A 142 20.92 -2.40 -5.21
N ASN A 143 21.85 -1.70 -4.56
CA ASN A 143 23.08 -2.27 -4.00
C ASN A 143 22.96 -2.62 -2.51
N GLU A 144 21.85 -2.27 -1.87
CA GLU A 144 21.59 -2.61 -0.47
C GLU A 144 20.93 -3.98 -0.38
N THR A 145 21.28 -4.73 0.67
CA THR A 145 20.60 -5.97 1.03
C THR A 145 19.50 -5.68 2.05
N PRO A 146 18.40 -6.45 2.03
CA PRO A 146 17.35 -6.29 3.03
C PRO A 146 17.93 -6.57 4.43
N ALA A 147 17.44 -5.84 5.42
CA ALA A 147 17.76 -6.14 6.82
C ALA A 147 17.19 -7.52 7.17
N THR A 148 17.91 -8.31 7.97
CA THR A 148 17.39 -9.58 8.50
C THR A 148 16.87 -9.37 9.91
N VAL A 149 15.80 -10.09 10.26
CA VAL A 149 15.24 -10.07 11.62
C VAL A 149 14.85 -11.47 12.09
N PRO A 150 14.82 -11.72 13.41
CA PRO A 150 14.24 -12.94 13.97
C PRO A 150 12.75 -13.08 13.64
N LEU A 151 12.26 -14.32 13.51
CA LEU A 151 10.83 -14.61 13.29
C LEU A 151 9.90 -14.07 14.38
N SER A 152 10.42 -13.83 15.59
CA SER A 152 9.65 -13.28 16.72
C SER A 152 9.46 -11.76 16.65
N THR A 153 9.95 -11.11 15.60
CA THR A 153 9.90 -9.65 15.47
C THR A 153 8.47 -9.15 15.29
N VAL A 154 8.08 -8.11 16.04
CA VAL A 154 6.74 -7.51 15.98
C VAL A 154 6.84 -6.02 15.65
N ILE A 155 6.06 -5.57 14.66
CA ILE A 155 5.95 -4.16 14.30
C ILE A 155 4.66 -3.60 14.89
N ARG A 156 4.77 -2.48 15.63
CA ARG A 156 3.64 -1.76 16.22
C ARG A 156 3.63 -0.34 15.68
N MET A 157 2.54 0.03 15.01
CA MET A 157 2.36 1.39 14.49
C MET A 157 0.99 1.93 14.86
N THR A 158 0.91 3.24 15.07
CA THR A 158 -0.36 3.95 15.18
C THR A 158 -0.43 5.04 14.13
N LEU A 159 -1.55 5.04 13.41
CA LEU A 159 -1.82 5.98 12.33
C LEU A 159 -2.87 7.00 12.78
N ASN A 160 -2.61 8.27 12.51
CA ASN A 160 -3.58 9.35 12.60
C ASN A 160 -4.11 9.63 11.19
N VAL A 161 -5.28 9.10 10.88
CA VAL A 161 -5.90 9.25 9.57
C VAL A 161 -6.36 10.69 9.28
N GLU A 162 -6.33 11.60 10.26
CA GLU A 162 -6.72 13.01 10.09
C GLU A 162 -8.13 13.15 9.47
N VAL A 163 -9.14 12.50 10.07
CA VAL A 163 -10.52 12.50 9.56
C VAL A 163 -11.07 13.91 9.31
N GLY A 164 -10.59 14.89 10.08
CA GLY A 164 -10.95 16.29 9.88
C GLY A 164 -10.58 16.80 8.50
N GLU A 165 -9.51 16.30 7.88
CA GLU A 165 -8.97 16.75 6.59
C GLU A 165 -9.64 16.14 5.37
N TYR A 166 -10.63 15.27 5.57
CA TYR A 166 -11.39 14.66 4.51
C TYR A 166 -12.44 15.63 3.97
N HIS A 167 -12.69 15.56 2.67
CA HIS A 167 -13.86 16.19 2.09
C HIS A 167 -15.14 15.42 2.53
N PRO A 168 -16.25 16.10 2.88
CA PRO A 168 -17.45 15.46 3.44
C PRO A 168 -18.03 14.33 2.59
N GLU A 169 -17.93 14.46 1.27
CA GLU A 169 -18.37 13.46 0.28
C GLU A 169 -17.58 12.13 0.29
N HIS A 170 -16.43 12.05 0.96
CA HIS A 170 -15.66 10.81 1.05
C HIS A 170 -16.41 9.81 1.94
N LEU A 171 -16.93 8.76 1.29
CA LEU A 171 -17.68 7.68 1.94
C LEU A 171 -16.77 6.74 2.74
N SER A 172 -15.53 6.56 2.30
CA SER A 172 -14.55 5.69 2.95
C SER A 172 -13.50 6.51 3.67
N ARG A 173 -13.23 6.17 4.93
CA ARG A 173 -12.24 6.85 5.78
C ARG A 173 -11.37 5.80 6.45
N GLY A 174 -10.07 5.99 6.39
CA GLY A 174 -9.14 5.01 6.93
C GLY A 174 -7.77 5.11 6.28
N ALA A 175 -7.03 4.03 6.41
CA ALA A 175 -5.75 3.84 5.76
C ALA A 175 -5.75 2.52 4.99
N GLN A 176 -4.79 2.36 4.10
CA GLN A 176 -4.46 1.07 3.53
C GLN A 176 -3.02 0.71 3.82
N ILE A 177 -2.77 -0.59 3.98
CA ILE A 177 -1.45 -1.14 4.20
C ILE A 177 -1.19 -2.30 3.25
N ALA A 178 -0.06 -2.30 2.58
CA ALA A 178 0.46 -3.46 1.87
C ALA A 178 1.75 -3.92 2.57
N ILE A 179 1.84 -5.21 2.86
CA ILE A 179 3.07 -5.85 3.35
C ILE A 179 3.63 -6.66 2.19
N HIS A 180 4.89 -6.42 1.82
CA HIS A 180 5.44 -6.93 0.58
C HIS A 180 6.95 -7.17 0.67
N SER A 181 7.48 -7.78 -0.40
CA SER A 181 8.92 -7.95 -0.57
C SER A 181 9.66 -6.61 -0.56
N PRO A 182 10.84 -6.50 0.06
CA PRO A 182 11.67 -5.30 0.01
C PRO A 182 12.05 -4.85 -1.39
N TYR A 183 12.04 -5.79 -2.34
CA TYR A 183 12.42 -5.58 -3.74
C TYR A 183 11.28 -5.04 -4.62
N ASP A 184 10.07 -4.96 -4.09
CA ASP A 184 8.89 -4.50 -4.82
C ASP A 184 8.24 -3.32 -4.10
N VAL A 185 7.47 -2.52 -4.84
CA VAL A 185 6.66 -1.41 -4.33
C VAL A 185 5.26 -1.51 -4.94
N PRO A 186 4.39 -2.37 -4.38
CA PRO A 186 3.04 -2.52 -4.86
C PRO A 186 2.23 -1.26 -4.53
N SER A 187 1.09 -1.12 -5.22
CA SER A 187 0.11 -0.09 -4.91
C SER A 187 -0.79 -0.61 -3.79
N PRO A 188 -0.81 -0.01 -2.58
CA PRO A 188 -1.74 -0.46 -1.54
C PRO A 188 -3.20 -0.31 -1.98
N MET A 189 -3.49 0.63 -2.89
CA MET A 189 -4.82 0.87 -3.47
C MET A 189 -5.38 -0.31 -4.27
N SER A 190 -4.52 -1.22 -4.74
CA SER A 190 -4.89 -2.44 -5.45
C SER A 190 -4.64 -3.69 -4.60
N ASP A 191 -3.48 -3.76 -3.96
CA ASP A 191 -2.93 -5.00 -3.38
C ASP A 191 -2.89 -4.98 -1.84
N GLY A 192 -3.32 -3.87 -1.23
CA GLY A 192 -3.30 -3.65 0.20
C GLY A 192 -4.59 -4.01 0.93
N GLN A 193 -4.49 -4.05 2.25
CA GLN A 193 -5.61 -4.26 3.16
C GLN A 193 -6.14 -2.92 3.68
N LEU A 194 -7.47 -2.77 3.71
CA LEU A 194 -8.15 -1.62 4.30
C LEU A 194 -8.12 -1.66 5.84
N LEU A 195 -7.71 -0.55 6.45
CA LEU A 195 -7.68 -0.28 7.88
C LEU A 195 -8.76 0.76 8.22
N ASN A 196 -9.79 0.34 8.96
CA ASN A 196 -10.85 1.22 9.43
C ASN A 196 -10.43 1.97 10.71
N LEU A 197 -11.07 3.12 10.91
CA LEU A 197 -10.86 3.96 12.09
C LEU A 197 -11.24 3.23 13.39
N GLY A 198 -10.46 3.48 14.45
CA GLY A 198 -10.78 3.01 15.80
C GLY A 198 -10.60 1.50 16.03
N ALA A 199 -10.11 0.75 15.04
CA ALA A 199 -9.85 -0.67 15.13
C ALA A 199 -8.35 -0.96 15.31
N ILE A 200 -8.04 -2.08 15.99
CA ILE A 200 -6.69 -2.61 16.13
C ILE A 200 -6.59 -3.85 15.24
N TYR A 201 -5.64 -3.83 14.31
CA TYR A 201 -5.39 -4.92 13.37
C TYR A 201 -4.14 -5.70 13.79
N ARG A 202 -4.20 -7.03 13.67
CA ARG A 202 -3.06 -7.93 13.89
C ARG A 202 -2.83 -8.74 12.63
N PHE A 203 -1.69 -8.51 11.99
CA PHE A 203 -1.27 -9.23 10.80
C PHE A 203 -0.25 -10.29 11.17
N TYR A 204 -0.46 -11.52 10.70
CA TYR A 204 0.51 -12.60 10.79
C TYR A 204 1.04 -12.85 9.39
N VAL A 205 2.34 -12.62 9.19
CA VAL A 205 2.96 -12.67 7.87
C VAL A 205 3.66 -14.01 7.69
N ARG A 206 3.44 -14.63 6.55
CA ARG A 206 4.21 -15.79 6.08
C ARG A 206 4.90 -15.40 4.77
N LEU A 207 6.22 -15.51 4.74
CA LEU A 207 6.99 -15.26 3.52
C LEU A 207 6.90 -16.48 2.59
N VAL A 208 6.78 -16.21 1.30
CA VAL A 208 6.72 -17.21 0.22
C VAL A 208 7.72 -16.79 -0.85
N SER A 209 8.60 -17.70 -1.26
CA SER A 209 9.54 -17.51 -2.36
C SER A 209 9.28 -18.56 -3.44
N GLU A 210 9.17 -18.13 -4.69
CA GLU A 210 9.00 -19.02 -5.84
C GLU A 210 10.32 -19.14 -6.61
N LEU A 211 10.84 -20.36 -6.71
CA LEU A 211 12.00 -20.68 -7.56
C LEU A 211 11.51 -21.44 -8.79
N ILE A 212 11.45 -20.77 -9.94
CA ILE A 212 11.11 -21.41 -11.21
C ILE A 212 12.33 -22.14 -11.74
N SER A 213 12.36 -23.46 -11.56
CA SER A 213 13.39 -24.32 -12.13
C SER A 213 12.95 -24.85 -13.50
N PHE A 214 13.64 -24.44 -14.57
CA PHE A 214 13.46 -25.05 -15.90
C PHE A 214 14.28 -26.33 -15.99
N VAL A 215 13.62 -27.48 -15.88
CA VAL A 215 14.25 -28.77 -16.17
C VAL A 215 14.29 -28.96 -17.69
N PHE A 216 15.44 -28.71 -18.31
CA PHE A 216 15.68 -29.09 -19.70
C PHE A 216 15.86 -30.62 -19.76
N LEU A 217 14.78 -31.35 -20.07
CA LEU A 217 14.86 -32.76 -20.42
C LEU A 217 15.49 -32.88 -21.82
N SER A 218 16.79 -33.15 -21.87
CA SER A 218 17.48 -33.56 -23.09
C SER A 218 17.15 -35.03 -23.36
N PHE A 219 16.26 -35.28 -24.33
CA PHE A 219 16.05 -36.65 -24.81
C PHE A 219 17.23 -37.04 -25.72
N PRO A 220 17.96 -38.13 -25.43
CA PRO A 220 18.94 -38.66 -26.37
C PRO A 220 18.22 -39.15 -27.63
N ALA A 221 18.73 -38.75 -28.80
CA ALA A 221 18.13 -39.01 -30.12
C ALA A 221 18.20 -40.49 -30.58
N SER A 222 18.24 -41.47 -29.67
CA SER A 222 18.56 -42.87 -29.99
C SER A 222 17.39 -43.86 -29.85
N GLN A 223 16.13 -43.41 -29.75
CA GLN A 223 14.96 -44.31 -29.77
C GLN A 223 13.86 -43.92 -30.77
N LEU A 224 14.26 -43.51 -31.97
CA LEU A 224 13.39 -43.52 -33.16
C LEU A 224 13.99 -44.45 -34.22
N SER A 225 14.10 -45.73 -33.89
CA SER A 225 14.13 -46.76 -34.92
C SER A 225 13.58 -48.07 -34.36
N GLN A 226 12.69 -48.69 -35.15
CA GLN A 226 12.11 -50.03 -34.98
C GLN A 226 10.76 -50.13 -34.25
N SER A 227 9.69 -49.91 -35.02
CA SER A 227 8.57 -50.88 -35.09
C SER A 227 7.71 -50.62 -36.34
N GLU A 228 8.29 -50.78 -37.52
CA GLU A 228 7.51 -51.31 -38.65
C GLU A 228 7.71 -52.82 -38.64
N GLN A 229 6.71 -53.57 -38.18
CA GLN A 229 6.36 -54.90 -38.71
C GLN A 229 5.14 -55.51 -37.98
N HIS A 230 4.18 -55.94 -38.82
CA HIS A 230 3.12 -56.94 -38.61
C HIS A 230 1.83 -56.55 -37.87
N PHE A 231 0.75 -56.36 -38.65
CA PHE A 231 -0.55 -57.07 -38.68
C PHE A 231 -1.37 -56.40 -39.82
N GLY A 232 -1.87 -57.01 -40.90
CA GLY A 232 -2.23 -58.39 -41.16
C GLY A 232 -3.75 -58.57 -41.08
N PHE A 233 -4.51 -58.02 -42.05
CA PHE A 233 -5.64 -58.64 -42.80
C PHE A 233 -6.10 -57.69 -43.91
#